data_AF-A0A7R9JL91-F1
#
_entry.id   AF-A0A7R9JL91-F1
#
_cell.length_a   1.000
_cell.length_b   1.000
_cell.length_c   1.000
_cell.angle_alpha   90.00
_cell.angle_beta   90.00
_cell.angle_gamma   90.00
#
_symmetry.space_group_name_H-M   'P 1'
#
loop_
_entity.id
_entity.type
_entity.pdbx_description
1 polymer ?
#
loop_
_entity_poly.entity_id
_entity_poly.type
_entity_poly.pdbx_seq_one_letter_code
_entity_poly.pdbx_strand_id
1 'polypeptide(L)'
;MQTARARLVMVKKEEAEVGAELQNCCRQLEEARSSMRATKSQGAVVDFLMAEKQSGRLPGIFGRLGDLGAIDQRYDVAVSTACGALDNIVVDTVTTAEHCIECLRRNDVGRATFIALEKQERWRQYCNQKIK
;
A
#
# COMPACT_ATOMS: atom_id res chain seq x y z
N MET A 1 -6.62 -57.28 18.13
CA MET A 1 -6.91 -56.54 16.88
C MET A 1 -7.64 -55.20 17.11
N GLN A 2 -8.54 -55.06 18.08
CA GLN A 2 -9.29 -53.80 18.29
C GLN A 2 -8.43 -52.62 18.82
N THR A 3 -7.43 -52.88 19.65
CA THR A 3 -6.52 -51.86 20.21
C THR A 3 -5.63 -51.18 19.15
N ALA A 4 -5.22 -51.91 18.12
CA ALA A 4 -4.45 -51.38 17.00
C ALA A 4 -5.28 -50.42 16.13
N ARG A 5 -6.58 -50.70 15.94
CA ARG A 5 -7.52 -49.80 15.24
C ARG A 5 -7.75 -48.50 16.00
N ALA A 6 -7.91 -48.57 17.33
CA ALA A 6 -8.10 -47.38 18.16
C ALA A 6 -6.88 -46.44 18.12
N ARG A 7 -5.65 -46.99 18.17
CA ARG A 7 -4.42 -46.20 18.01
C ARG A 7 -4.31 -45.55 16.64
N LEU A 8 -4.70 -46.24 15.57
CA LEU A 8 -4.71 -45.69 14.20
C LEU A 8 -5.65 -44.49 14.06
N VAL A 9 -6.80 -44.51 14.74
CA VAL A 9 -7.76 -43.38 14.72
C VAL A 9 -7.22 -42.19 15.50
N MET A 10 -6.58 -42.42 16.65
CA MET A 10 -5.96 -41.36 17.45
C MET A 10 -4.83 -40.66 16.68
N VAL A 11 -3.91 -41.43 16.09
CA VAL A 11 -2.79 -40.88 15.31
C VAL A 11 -3.30 -40.11 14.09
N LYS A 12 -4.32 -40.60 13.37
CA LYS A 12 -4.93 -39.86 12.27
C LYS A 12 -5.60 -38.55 12.70
N LYS A 13 -6.15 -38.51 13.92
CA LYS A 13 -6.75 -37.28 14.47
C LYS A 13 -5.67 -36.26 14.83
N GLU A 14 -4.58 -36.70 15.46
CA GLU A 14 -3.42 -35.87 15.76
C GLU A 14 -2.74 -35.34 14.48
N GLU A 15 -2.57 -36.16 13.45
CA GLU A 15 -2.07 -35.70 12.14
C GLU A 15 -2.98 -34.64 11.50
N ALA A 16 -4.31 -34.79 11.63
CA ALA A 16 -5.26 -33.82 11.12
C ALA A 16 -5.24 -32.50 11.90
N GLU A 17 -5.10 -32.56 13.23
CA GLU A 17 -4.99 -31.37 14.09
C GLU A 17 -3.69 -30.60 13.80
N VAL A 18 -2.55 -31.29 13.77
CA VAL A 18 -1.24 -30.68 13.41
C VAL A 18 -1.25 -30.16 11.97
N GLY A 19 -1.89 -30.87 11.05
CA GLY A 19 -2.07 -30.42 9.67
C GLY A 19 -2.89 -29.13 9.56
N ALA A 20 -3.96 -29.00 10.35
CA ALA A 20 -4.79 -27.80 10.39
C ALA A 20 -4.04 -26.59 11.00
N GLU A 21 -3.24 -26.82 12.03
CA GLU A 21 -2.36 -25.79 12.61
C GLU A 21 -1.31 -25.30 11.62
N LEU A 22 -0.67 -26.22 10.89
CA LEU A 22 0.29 -25.88 9.85
C LEU A 22 -0.35 -25.05 8.74
N GLN A 23 -1.56 -25.42 8.29
CA GLN A 23 -2.29 -24.65 7.28
C GLN A 23 -2.62 -23.24 7.76
N ASN A 24 -3.06 -23.08 9.01
CA ASN A 24 -3.35 -21.77 9.59
C ASN A 24 -2.08 -20.91 9.71
N CYS A 25 -0.98 -21.49 10.16
CA CYS A 25 0.30 -20.79 10.26
C CYS A 25 0.82 -20.35 8.87
N CYS A 26 0.77 -21.22 7.87
CA CYS A 26 1.17 -20.89 6.50
C CYS A 26 0.29 -19.79 5.91
N ARG A 27 -1.02 -19.82 6.17
CA ARG A 27 -1.95 -18.76 5.73
C ARG A 27 -1.60 -17.42 6.34
N GLN A 28 -1.38 -17.36 7.65
CA GLN A 28 -0.95 -16.14 8.33
C GLN A 28 0.40 -15.63 7.82
N LEU A 29 1.34 -16.53 7.52
CA LEU A 29 2.64 -16.17 6.98
C LEU A 29 2.52 -15.55 5.58
N GLU A 30 1.73 -16.15 4.69
CA GLU A 30 1.52 -15.61 3.34
C GLU A 30 0.78 -14.26 3.38
N GLU A 31 -0.21 -14.09 4.27
CA GLU A 31 -0.89 -12.80 4.50
C GLU A 31 0.09 -11.72 4.99
N ALA A 32 0.90 -12.04 6.00
CA ALA A 32 1.91 -11.13 6.55
C ALA A 32 3.00 -10.79 5.52
N ARG A 33 3.39 -11.77 4.70
CA ARG A 33 4.41 -11.60 3.67
C ARG A 33 3.91 -10.76 2.50
N SER A 34 2.65 -10.95 2.09
CA SER A 34 2.01 -10.16 1.05
C SER A 34 1.88 -8.69 1.47
N SER A 35 1.37 -8.44 2.67
CA SER A 35 1.25 -7.09 3.24
C SER A 35 2.60 -6.40 3.36
N MET A 36 3.62 -7.09 3.89
CA MET A 36 4.97 -6.53 4.02
C MET A 36 5.60 -6.18 2.66
N ARG A 37 5.39 -7.01 1.62
CA ARG A 37 5.88 -6.72 0.27
C ARG A 37 5.22 -5.47 -0.31
N ALA A 38 3.90 -5.33 -0.14
CA ALA A 38 3.17 -4.15 -0.59
C ALA A 38 3.72 -2.88 0.08
N THR A 39 3.82 -2.85 1.41
CA THR A 39 4.33 -1.69 2.15
C THR A 39 5.77 -1.34 1.77
N LYS A 40 6.66 -2.33 1.67
CA LYS A 40 8.06 -2.09 1.31
C LYS A 40 8.21 -1.53 -0.11
N SER A 41 7.43 -2.03 -1.06
CA SER A 41 7.44 -1.52 -2.44
C SER A 41 6.95 -0.07 -2.52
N GLN A 42 5.94 0.30 -1.73
CA GLN A 42 5.44 1.67 -1.70
C GLN A 42 6.46 2.64 -1.11
N GLY A 43 7.05 2.32 0.05
CA GLY A 43 8.08 3.16 0.67
C GLY A 43 9.27 3.41 -0.25
N ALA A 44 9.77 2.35 -0.90
CA ALA A 44 10.89 2.47 -1.85
C ALA A 44 10.58 3.38 -3.05
N VAL A 45 9.33 3.35 -3.55
CA VAL A 45 8.90 4.23 -4.64
C VAL A 45 8.83 5.69 -4.19
N VAL A 46 8.29 5.97 -3.00
CA VAL A 46 8.24 7.33 -2.45
C VAL A 46 9.66 7.88 -2.26
N ASP A 47 10.55 7.11 -1.64
CA ASP A 47 11.93 7.52 -1.39
C ASP A 47 12.68 7.82 -2.69
N PHE A 48 12.50 6.96 -3.71
CA PHE A 48 13.09 7.16 -5.03
C PHE A 48 12.56 8.43 -5.72
N LEU A 49 11.25 8.66 -5.71
CA LEU A 49 10.65 9.85 -6.30
C LEU A 49 11.09 11.13 -5.59
N MET A 50 11.24 11.08 -4.26
CA MET A 50 11.74 12.21 -3.47
C MET A 50 13.22 12.50 -3.76
N ALA A 51 14.04 11.47 -3.92
CA ALA A 51 15.43 11.62 -4.34
C ALA A 51 15.53 12.23 -5.75
N GLU A 52 14.72 11.77 -6.70
CA GLU A 52 14.70 12.31 -8.06
C GLU A 52 14.19 13.76 -8.10
N LYS A 53 13.21 14.11 -7.27
CA LYS A 53 12.77 15.50 -7.04
C LYS A 53 13.92 16.37 -6.53
N GLN A 54 14.66 15.91 -5.51
CA GLN A 54 15.81 16.64 -4.95
C GLN A 54 16.95 16.79 -5.97
N SER A 55 17.14 15.79 -6.84
CA SER A 55 18.11 15.85 -7.93
C SER A 55 17.71 16.81 -9.07
N GLY A 56 16.46 17.28 -9.08
CA GLY A 56 15.93 18.19 -10.11
C GLY A 56 15.57 17.52 -11.44
N ARG A 57 15.66 16.19 -11.55
CA ARG A 57 15.31 15.44 -12.76
C ARG A 57 13.81 15.37 -13.03
N LEU A 58 13.00 15.39 -11.97
CA LEU A 58 11.53 15.37 -12.04
C LEU A 58 10.94 16.57 -11.29
N PRO A 59 10.92 17.77 -11.89
CA PRO A 59 10.18 18.90 -11.34
C PRO A 59 8.67 18.63 -11.40
N GLY A 60 7.90 19.18 -10.46
CA GLY A 60 6.43 19.06 -10.45
C GLY A 60 5.85 17.98 -9.52
N ILE A 61 6.70 17.22 -8.82
CA ILE A 61 6.25 16.30 -7.74
C ILE A 61 6.03 17.08 -6.44
N PHE A 62 4.82 17.06 -5.90
CA PHE A 62 4.53 17.66 -4.59
C PHE A 62 4.91 16.69 -3.47
N GLY A 63 4.39 15.46 -3.54
CA GLY A 63 4.69 14.40 -2.60
C GLY A 63 3.52 13.45 -2.39
N ARG A 64 3.61 12.60 -1.36
CA ARG A 64 2.53 11.69 -0.98
C ARG A 64 1.37 12.46 -0.37
N LEU A 65 0.14 12.12 -0.73
CA LEU A 65 -1.06 12.81 -0.28
C LEU A 65 -1.18 12.83 1.26
N GLY A 66 -0.85 11.71 1.92
CA GLY A 66 -0.84 11.61 3.38
C GLY A 66 0.12 12.57 4.08
N ASP A 67 1.20 13.00 3.42
CA ASP A 67 2.17 13.94 4.01
C ASP A 67 1.78 15.41 3.76
N LEU A 68 0.84 15.66 2.85
CA LEU A 68 0.36 17.00 2.49
C LEU A 68 -0.83 17.47 3.34
N GLY A 69 -1.38 16.59 4.18
CA GLY A 69 -2.50 16.90 5.07
C GLY A 69 -2.22 16.45 6.50
N ALA A 70 -2.73 17.20 7.47
CA ALA A 70 -2.71 16.82 8.88
C ALA A 70 -4.13 16.45 9.32
N ILE A 71 -4.26 15.35 10.07
CA ILE A 71 -5.54 14.86 10.59
C ILE A 71 -5.44 14.80 12.13
N ASP A 72 -6.53 15.11 12.82
CA ASP A 72 -6.62 14.95 14.27
C ASP A 72 -6.54 13.46 14.63
N GLN A 73 -5.73 13.13 15.65
CA GLN A 73 -5.46 11.75 16.06
C GLN A 73 -6.73 10.93 16.36
N ARG A 74 -7.83 11.59 16.76
CA ARG A 74 -9.12 10.93 16.99
C ARG A 74 -9.73 10.31 15.73
N TYR A 75 -9.42 10.85 14.56
CA TYR A 75 -9.95 10.39 13.27
C TYR A 75 -8.93 9.63 12.41
N ASP A 76 -7.67 9.57 12.84
CA ASP A 76 -6.57 8.98 12.08
C ASP A 76 -6.82 7.52 11.68
N VAL A 77 -7.29 6.69 12.60
CA VAL A 77 -7.61 5.28 12.34
C VAL A 77 -8.75 5.15 11.32
N ALA A 78 -9.78 5.99 11.44
CA ALA A 78 -10.93 5.94 10.54
C ALA A 78 -10.54 6.34 9.12
N VAL A 79 -9.72 7.39 8.98
CA VAL A 79 -9.31 7.91 7.66
C VAL A 79 -8.28 6.99 6.99
N SER A 80 -7.28 6.49 7.73
CA SER A 80 -6.29 5.54 7.19
C SER A 80 -6.92 4.21 6.78
N THR A 81 -7.93 3.75 7.51
CA THR A 81 -8.67 2.53 7.15
C THR A 81 -9.60 2.75 5.96
N ALA A 82 -10.29 3.90 5.90
CA ALA A 82 -11.27 4.17 4.86
C ALA A 82 -10.64 4.54 3.51
N CYS A 83 -9.42 5.08 3.49
CA CYS A 83 -8.85 5.67 2.29
C CYS A 83 -7.47 5.12 1.96
N GLY A 84 -7.42 4.13 1.05
CA GLY A 84 -6.15 3.68 0.44
C GLY A 84 -5.53 4.68 -0.53
N ALA A 85 -6.19 5.80 -0.81
CA ALA A 85 -5.69 6.84 -1.71
C ALA A 85 -4.66 7.78 -1.07
N LEU A 86 -4.43 7.68 0.24
CA LEU A 86 -3.46 8.50 0.97
C LEU A 86 -2.02 8.26 0.51
N ASP A 87 -1.73 7.06 -0.01
CA ASP A 87 -0.42 6.71 -0.54
C ASP A 87 -0.18 7.16 -1.99
N ASN A 88 -1.16 7.84 -2.60
CA ASN A 88 -1.01 8.37 -3.95
C ASN A 88 -0.06 9.58 -3.97
N ILE A 89 0.71 9.70 -5.05
CA ILE A 89 1.65 10.81 -5.26
C ILE A 89 0.96 11.94 -6.02
N VAL A 90 1.04 13.15 -5.48
CA VAL A 90 0.49 14.35 -6.10
C VAL A 90 1.53 14.99 -7.01
N VAL A 91 1.13 15.26 -8.26
CA VAL A 91 1.94 15.90 -9.31
C VAL A 91 1.19 17.06 -9.94
N ASP A 92 1.92 17.98 -10.57
CA ASP A 92 1.34 19.17 -11.20
C ASP A 92 0.50 18.84 -12.45
N THR A 93 1.06 18.09 -13.38
CA THR A 93 0.52 17.84 -14.73
C THR A 93 0.52 16.35 -15.06
N VAL A 94 -0.25 15.97 -16.09
CA VAL A 94 -0.30 14.58 -16.56
C VAL A 94 1.03 14.15 -17.19
N THR A 95 1.72 15.06 -17.88
CA THR A 95 3.01 14.77 -18.53
C THR A 95 4.09 14.46 -17.50
N THR A 96 4.17 15.22 -16.39
CA THR A 96 5.07 14.89 -15.27
C THR A 96 4.79 13.50 -14.71
N ALA A 97 3.51 13.11 -14.59
CA ALA A 97 3.12 11.78 -14.13
C ALA A 97 3.64 10.67 -15.06
N GLU A 98 3.49 10.84 -16.38
CA GLU A 98 3.96 9.89 -17.38
C GLU A 98 5.48 9.73 -17.33
N HIS A 99 6.22 10.83 -17.21
CA HIS A 99 7.68 10.80 -17.04
C HIS A 99 8.11 10.10 -15.74
N CYS A 100 7.38 10.30 -14.63
CA CYS A 100 7.63 9.59 -13.38
C CYS A 100 7.42 8.08 -13.54
N ILE A 101 6.32 7.67 -14.19
CA ILE A 101 6.00 6.26 -14.44
C ILE A 101 7.10 5.63 -15.31
N GLU A 102 7.57 6.33 -16.34
CA GLU A 102 8.64 5.84 -17.18
C GLU A 102 9.97 5.69 -16.40
N CYS A 103 10.31 6.65 -15.53
CA CYS A 103 11.47 6.54 -14.65
C CYS A 103 11.39 5.35 -13.70
N LEU A 104 10.23 5.13 -13.08
CA LEU A 104 10.00 3.97 -12.20
C LEU A 104 10.13 2.66 -12.95
N ARG A 105 9.62 2.59 -14.19
CA ARG A 105 9.72 1.39 -15.04
C ARG A 105 11.15 1.11 -15.48
N ARG A 106 11.94 2.14 -15.79
CA ARG A 106 13.35 2.00 -16.20
C ARG A 106 14.25 1.50 -15.06
N ASN A 107 13.93 1.87 -13.82
CA ASN A 107 14.73 1.51 -12.63
C ASN A 107 14.15 0.33 -11.83
N ASP A 108 13.04 -0.26 -12.28
CA ASP A 108 12.33 -1.37 -11.63
C ASP A 108 12.08 -1.18 -10.11
N VAL A 109 11.75 0.05 -9.73
CA VAL A 109 11.56 0.44 -8.32
C VAL A 109 10.20 -0.01 -7.79
N GLY A 110 9.20 -0.06 -8.68
CA GLY A 110 7.86 -0.51 -8.35
C GLY A 110 6.76 0.20 -9.13
N ARG A 111 5.56 0.21 -8.56
CA ARG A 111 4.35 0.83 -9.11
C ARG A 111 3.83 1.88 -8.13
N ALA A 112 3.44 3.04 -8.66
CA ALA A 112 2.76 4.08 -7.89
C ALA A 112 1.57 4.63 -8.67
N THR A 113 0.63 5.17 -7.90
CA THR A 113 -0.55 5.87 -8.40
C THR A 113 -0.31 7.37 -8.27
N PHE A 114 -0.61 8.11 -9.32
CA PHE A 114 -0.38 9.55 -9.38
C PHE A 114 -1.70 10.32 -9.49
N ILE A 115 -1.77 11.47 -8.83
CA ILE A 115 -2.87 12.43 -8.90
C ILE A 115 -2.35 13.71 -9.57
N ALA A 116 -2.79 13.97 -10.80
CA ALA A 116 -2.46 15.20 -11.51
C ALA A 116 -3.40 16.34 -11.11
N LEU A 117 -2.83 17.40 -10.53
CA LEU A 117 -3.59 18.58 -10.05
C LEU A 117 -4.27 19.35 -11.19
N GLU A 118 -3.64 19.40 -12.37
CA GLU A 118 -4.20 20.01 -13.58
C GLU A 118 -5.64 19.53 -13.88
N LYS A 119 -5.92 18.22 -13.69
CA LYS A 119 -7.25 17.65 -13.95
C LYS A 119 -8.25 17.90 -12.81
N GLN A 120 -7.78 18.33 -11.64
CA GLN A 120 -8.64 18.64 -10.50
C GLN A 120 -9.06 20.11 -10.44
N GLU A 121 -8.62 20.94 -11.38
CA GLU A 121 -8.86 22.39 -11.37
C GLU A 121 -10.35 22.78 -11.31
N ARG A 122 -11.24 21.94 -11.87
CA ARG A 122 -12.70 22.16 -11.77
C ARG A 122 -13.21 22.31 -10.33
N TRP A 123 -12.51 21.71 -9.37
CA TRP A 123 -12.90 21.68 -7.97
C TRP A 123 -12.34 22.85 -7.16
N ARG A 124 -11.43 23.67 -7.72
CA ARG A 124 -10.82 24.82 -7.01
C ARG A 124 -11.83 25.75 -6.36
N GLN A 125 -13.00 25.90 -6.99
CA GLN A 125 -14.10 26.75 -6.54
C GLN A 125 -14.69 26.28 -5.21
N TYR A 126 -14.68 24.97 -4.97
CA TYR A 126 -15.25 24.35 -3.78
C TYR A 126 -14.22 24.19 -2.64
N CYS A 127 -12.92 24.14 -2.96
CA CYS A 127 -11.87 23.99 -1.96
C CYS A 127 -11.79 25.16 -0.96
N ASN A 128 -12.20 26.36 -1.37
CA ASN A 128 -12.22 27.55 -0.50
C ASN A 128 -13.52 27.71 0.29
N GLN A 129 -14.53 26.87 0.05
CA GLN A 129 -15.74 26.89 0.87
C GLN A 129 -15.49 26.11 2.15
N LYS A 130 -15.70 26.76 3.31
CA LYS A 130 -15.74 26.06 4.59
C LYS A 130 -16.86 25.03 4.55
N ILE A 131 -16.51 23.77 4.84
CA ILE A 131 -17.47 22.71 5.09
C ILE A 131 -18.27 23.14 6.34
N LYS A 132 -19.59 23.34 6.16
CA LYS A 132 -20.51 23.71 7.25
C LYS A 132 -20.79 22.53 8.15
#